data_AF-X1TKI0-F1
#
_entry.id   AF-X1TKI0-F1
#
_cell.length_a   1.000
_cell.length_b   1.000
_cell.length_c   1.000
_cell.angle_alpha   90.00
_cell.angle_beta   90.00
_cell.angle_gamma   90.00
#
_symmetry.space_group_name_H-M   'P 1'
#
loop_
_entity.id
_entity.type
_entity.pdbx_description
1 polymer ?
#
loop_
_entity_poly.entity_id
_entity_poly.type
_entity_poly.pdbx_seq_one_letter_code
_entity_poly.pdbx_strand_id
1 'polypeptide(L)'
;MNQAKFDTSHRMSPRERVLTALDHREPDRVPFSWGMGLTREMWTTLDNYLTEEGVNLRRLQADTEDVRTIFVPYSGPELTPRADIWGIERKRQSYGAGSYNEIAFYP
;
A
#
# COMPACT_ATOMS: atom_id res chain seq x y z
N MET A 1 -19.13 -26.02 -20.95
CA MET A 1 -18.59 -24.80 -20.33
C MET A 1 -17.51 -25.24 -19.34
N ASN A 2 -16.23 -25.08 -19.69
CA ASN A 2 -15.11 -25.67 -18.97
C ASN A 2 -14.95 -25.03 -17.57
N GLN A 3 -15.22 -25.82 -16.53
CA GLN A 3 -14.73 -25.53 -15.19
C GLN A 3 -13.22 -25.82 -15.19
N ALA A 4 -12.40 -24.78 -15.25
CA ALA A 4 -11.00 -24.88 -14.90
C ALA A 4 -10.93 -25.23 -13.40
N LYS A 5 -10.52 -26.46 -13.11
CA LYS A 5 -10.18 -26.90 -11.76
C LYS A 5 -8.92 -26.12 -11.36
N PHE A 6 -9.07 -25.13 -10.47
CA PHE A 6 -7.91 -24.52 -9.83
C PHE A 6 -7.31 -25.58 -8.90
N ASP A 7 -6.14 -26.09 -9.28
CA ASP A 7 -5.33 -26.97 -8.43
C ASP A 7 -4.93 -26.18 -7.17
N THR A 8 -5.48 -26.57 -6.03
CA THR A 8 -5.25 -25.92 -4.74
C THR A 8 -4.04 -26.48 -3.99
N SER A 9 -3.25 -27.38 -4.60
CA SER A 9 -2.21 -28.14 -3.89
C SER A 9 -0.92 -27.36 -3.58
N HIS A 10 -0.73 -26.14 -4.11
CA HIS A 10 0.45 -25.33 -3.74
C HIS A 10 0.20 -23.82 -3.81
N ARG A 11 -0.64 -23.29 -2.91
CA ARG A 11 -0.78 -21.83 -2.77
C ARG A 11 0.46 -21.27 -2.06
N MET A 12 1.23 -20.44 -2.76
CA MET A 12 2.42 -19.80 -2.20
C MET A 12 2.01 -18.83 -1.08
N SER A 13 2.85 -18.70 -0.05
CA SER A 13 2.75 -17.58 0.88
C SER A 13 3.11 -16.26 0.17
N PRO A 14 2.67 -15.10 0.71
CA PRO A 14 3.12 -13.78 0.25
C PRO A 14 4.63 -13.69 -0.01
N ARG A 15 5.44 -14.19 0.93
CA ARG A 15 6.89 -14.14 0.84
C ARG A 15 7.42 -15.02 -0.30
N GLU A 16 6.93 -16.25 -0.42
CA GLU A 16 7.34 -17.16 -1.49
C GLU A 16 6.96 -16.63 -2.87
N ARG A 17 5.77 -16.03 -3.00
CA ARG A 17 5.28 -15.42 -4.23
C ARG A 17 6.20 -14.28 -4.70
N VAL A 18 6.52 -13.34 -3.79
CA VAL A 18 7.41 -12.22 -4.10
C VAL A 18 8.82 -12.71 -4.45
N LEU A 19 9.39 -13.62 -3.65
CA LEU A 19 10.75 -14.13 -3.91
C LEU A 19 10.83 -14.92 -5.22
N THR A 20 9.79 -15.67 -5.57
CA THR A 20 9.72 -16.39 -6.85
C THR A 20 9.71 -15.43 -8.04
N ALA A 21 8.93 -14.35 -7.97
CA ALA A 21 8.89 -13.33 -9.01
C ALA A 21 10.23 -12.59 -9.15
N LEU A 22 10.89 -12.26 -8.02
CA LEU A 22 12.23 -11.63 -8.02
C LEU A 22 13.31 -12.54 -8.61
N ASP A 23 13.12 -13.85 -8.54
CA ASP A 23 13.97 -14.88 -9.15
C ASP A 23 13.61 -15.12 -10.64
N HIS A 24 12.79 -14.25 -11.24
CA HIS A 24 12.32 -14.35 -12.63
C HIS A 24 11.60 -15.68 -12.96
N ARG A 25 10.98 -16.32 -11.97
CA ARG A 25 10.13 -17.51 -12.16
C ARG A 25 8.66 -17.14 -12.01
N GLU A 26 7.79 -17.91 -12.66
CA GLU A 26 6.34 -17.70 -12.60
C GLU A 26 5.79 -18.12 -11.22
N PRO A 27 5.19 -17.21 -10.44
CA PRO A 27 4.52 -17.53 -9.18
C PRO A 27 3.08 -18.02 -9.40
N ASP A 28 2.41 -18.46 -8.32
CA ASP A 28 1.01 -18.90 -8.34
C ASP A 28 0.00 -17.79 -8.71
N ARG A 29 0.36 -16.53 -8.52
CA ARG A 29 -0.27 -15.33 -9.11
C ARG A 29 0.71 -14.16 -9.07
N VAL A 30 0.42 -13.10 -9.85
CA VAL A 30 1.19 -11.85 -9.79
C VAL A 30 1.21 -11.31 -8.35
N PRO A 31 2.39 -11.05 -7.76
CA PRO A 31 2.50 -10.39 -6.45
C PRO A 31 1.88 -8.99 -6.51
N PHE A 32 1.17 -8.60 -5.47
CA PHE A 32 0.43 -7.34 -5.43
C PHE A 32 0.64 -6.61 -4.10
N SER A 33 0.60 -5.28 -4.15
CA SER A 33 0.59 -4.44 -2.95
C SER A 33 -0.35 -3.26 -3.09
N TRP A 34 -1.08 -2.95 -2.01
CA TRP A 34 -1.93 -1.77 -1.90
C TRP A 34 -1.13 -0.48 -1.62
N GLY A 35 0.19 -0.58 -1.44
CA GLY A 35 1.13 0.51 -1.17
C GLY A 35 1.33 1.54 -2.30
N MET A 36 0.34 1.74 -3.17
CA MET A 36 0.39 2.60 -4.36
C MET A 36 0.08 4.09 -4.06
N GLY A 37 0.13 4.50 -2.79
CA GLY A 37 -0.13 5.89 -2.41
C GLY A 37 -1.59 6.31 -2.42
N LEU A 38 -2.53 5.38 -2.23
CA LEU A 38 -3.96 5.69 -2.13
C LEU A 38 -4.23 6.68 -0.98
N THR A 39 -4.87 7.80 -1.30
CA THR A 39 -5.27 8.79 -0.29
C THR A 39 -6.45 8.27 0.52
N ARG A 40 -6.71 8.90 1.68
CA ARG A 40 -7.86 8.53 2.54
C ARG A 40 -9.19 8.60 1.79
N GLU A 41 -9.33 9.59 0.91
CA GLU A 41 -10.53 9.78 0.10
C GLU A 41 -10.69 8.65 -0.91
N MET A 42 -9.61 8.25 -1.59
CA MET A 42 -9.63 7.11 -2.52
C MET A 42 -10.01 5.81 -1.81
N TRP A 43 -9.48 5.59 -0.60
CA TRP A 43 -9.86 4.45 0.23
C TRP A 43 -11.36 4.45 0.56
N THR A 44 -11.91 5.61 0.89
CA THR A 44 -13.35 5.76 1.18
C THR A 44 -14.20 5.46 -0.05
N THR A 45 -13.83 6.01 -1.22
CA THR A 45 -14.54 5.75 -2.47
C THR A 45 -14.52 4.27 -2.85
N LEU A 46 -13.35 3.62 -2.73
CA LEU A 46 -13.21 2.20 -3.04
C LEU A 46 -14.01 1.31 -2.07
N ASP A 47 -13.98 1.63 -0.78
CA ASP A 47 -14.72 0.87 0.25
C ASP A 47 -16.23 0.92 0.01
N ASN A 48 -16.76 2.10 -0.33
CA ASN A 48 -18.18 2.27 -0.65
C ASN A 48 -18.58 1.43 -1.87
N TYR A 49 -17.82 1.54 -2.96
CA TYR A 49 -18.08 0.78 -4.19
C TYR A 49 -18.06 -0.73 -3.95
N LEU A 50 -17.03 -1.24 -3.27
CA LEU A 50 -16.92 -2.67 -3.00
C LEU A 50 -18.01 -3.16 -2.03
N THR A 51 -18.41 -2.33 -1.07
CA THR A 51 -19.50 -2.67 -0.16
C THR A 51 -20.83 -2.81 -0.90
N GLU A 52 -21.11 -1.94 -1.87
CA GLU A 52 -22.28 -2.05 -2.75
C GLU A 52 -22.27 -3.35 -3.56
N GLU A 53 -21.08 -3.81 -3.98
CA GLU A 53 -20.86 -5.10 -4.66
C GLU A 53 -20.80 -6.31 -3.70
N GLY A 54 -21.00 -6.11 -2.38
CA GLY A 54 -20.95 -7.16 -1.38
C GLY A 54 -19.55 -7.70 -1.08
N VAL A 55 -18.50 -6.96 -1.45
CA VAL A 55 -17.09 -7.30 -1.24
C VAL A 55 -16.54 -6.54 -0.03
N ASN A 56 -15.95 -7.28 0.92
CA ASN A 56 -15.29 -6.64 2.06
C ASN A 56 -13.85 -6.23 1.71
N LEU A 57 -13.60 -4.91 1.66
CA LEU A 57 -12.30 -4.36 1.29
C LEU A 57 -11.16 -4.83 2.20
N ARG A 58 -11.36 -4.86 3.53
CA ARG A 58 -10.29 -5.28 4.45
C ARG A 58 -9.90 -6.74 4.26
N ARG A 59 -10.88 -7.61 4.01
CA ARG A 59 -10.63 -9.01 3.69
C ARG A 59 -9.91 -9.14 2.35
N LEU A 60 -10.38 -8.45 1.32
CA LEU A 60 -9.72 -8.41 0.02
C LEU A 60 -8.26 -7.97 0.16
N GLN A 61 -8.01 -6.92 0.95
CA GLN A 61 -6.68 -6.43 1.23
C GLN A 61 -5.80 -7.49 1.91
N ALA A 62 -6.30 -8.12 2.97
CA ALA A 62 -5.56 -9.16 3.68
C ALA A 62 -5.25 -10.40 2.81
N ASP A 63 -6.17 -10.76 1.90
CA ASP A 63 -6.02 -11.91 1.01
C ASP A 63 -5.09 -11.64 -0.20
N THR A 64 -4.86 -10.36 -0.54
CA THR A 64 -4.12 -9.96 -1.75
C THR A 64 -2.81 -9.21 -1.49
N GLU A 65 -2.59 -8.68 -0.29
CA GLU A 65 -1.35 -7.98 0.06
C GLU A 65 -0.18 -8.95 0.21
N ASP A 66 0.81 -8.81 -0.67
CA ASP A 66 2.01 -9.65 -0.64
C ASP A 66 3.22 -8.96 -0.02
N VAL A 67 3.18 -7.64 0.11
CA VAL A 67 4.31 -6.82 0.56
C VAL A 67 4.03 -6.26 1.94
N ARG A 68 5.05 -6.26 2.80
CA ARG A 68 4.99 -5.63 4.10
C ARG A 68 5.84 -4.37 4.11
N THR A 69 5.24 -3.29 4.59
CA THR A 69 5.96 -2.05 4.86
C THR A 69 6.39 -2.03 6.32
N ILE A 70 7.67 -1.75 6.56
CA ILE A 70 8.25 -1.60 7.89
C ILE A 70 8.71 -0.15 8.02
N PHE A 71 8.34 0.52 9.11
CA PHE A 71 8.83 1.85 9.46
C PHE A 71 9.51 1.80 10.81
N VAL A 72 10.69 2.43 10.91
CA VAL A 72 11.42 2.57 12.15
C VAL A 72 11.16 3.99 12.69
N PRO A 73 10.76 4.15 13.96
CA PRO A 73 10.66 5.46 14.58
C PRO A 73 12.01 6.18 14.54
N TYR A 74 12.00 7.48 14.28
CA TYR A 74 13.21 8.29 14.31
C TYR A 74 13.81 8.32 15.72
N SER A 75 15.11 8.04 15.83
CA SER A 75 15.86 7.95 17.09
C SER A 75 17.06 8.90 17.15
N GLY A 76 17.11 9.92 16.28
CA GLY A 76 18.18 10.91 16.25
C GLY A 76 17.95 12.10 17.20
N PRO A 77 18.77 13.17 17.07
CA PRO A 77 18.60 14.41 17.83
C PRO A 77 17.22 15.04 17.66
N GLU A 78 16.81 15.89 18.59
CA GLU A 78 15.56 16.65 18.50
C GLU A 78 15.45 17.39 17.16
N LEU A 79 14.29 17.27 16.51
CA LEU A 79 14.06 17.89 15.20
C LEU A 79 13.76 19.38 15.36
N THR A 80 14.30 20.18 14.43
CA THR A 80 13.91 21.59 14.30
C THR A 80 12.38 21.67 14.16
N PRO A 81 11.71 22.59 14.87
CA PRO A 81 10.27 22.72 14.77
C PRO A 81 9.82 22.88 13.31
N ARG A 82 8.82 22.07 12.91
CA ARG A 82 8.22 22.05 11.55
C ARG A 82 9.09 21.46 10.43
N ALA A 83 10.31 21.02 10.72
CA ALA A 83 11.17 20.31 9.78
C ALA A 83 11.07 18.79 9.96
N ASP A 84 11.29 18.04 8.89
CA ASP A 84 11.50 16.59 8.97
C ASP A 84 12.96 16.24 9.32
N ILE A 85 13.27 14.95 9.29
CA ILE A 85 14.62 14.40 9.55
C ILE A 85 15.69 14.89 8.56
N TRP A 86 15.28 15.53 7.46
CA TRP A 86 16.16 16.08 6.42
C TRP A 86 16.24 17.62 6.48
N GLY A 87 15.61 18.26 7.47
CA GLY A 87 15.55 19.72 7.58
C GLY A 87 14.51 20.36 6.65
N ILE A 88 13.62 19.57 6.02
CA ILE A 88 12.62 20.07 5.07
C ILE A 88 11.37 20.50 5.82
N GLU A 89 10.98 21.76 5.66
CA GLU A 89 9.68 22.25 6.13
C GLU A 89 8.61 22.01 5.07
N ARG A 90 7.40 21.62 5.50
CA ARG A 90 6.27 21.41 4.60
C ARG A 90 5.05 22.21 5.02
N LYS A 91 4.29 22.64 4.01
CA LYS A 91 3.01 23.33 4.17
C LYS A 91 1.89 22.50 3.57
N ARG A 92 0.77 22.42 4.30
CA ARG A 92 -0.44 21.77 3.81
C ARG A 92 -1.01 22.52 2.60
N GLN A 93 -1.24 21.81 1.51
CA GLN A 93 -1.97 22.26 0.33
C GLN A 93 -3.26 21.45 0.19
N SER A 94 -4.39 22.15 0.12
CA SER A 94 -5.71 21.52 -0.02
C SER A 94 -6.14 21.50 -1.49
N TYR A 95 -6.75 20.40 -1.92
CA TYR A 95 -7.43 20.28 -3.21
C TYR A 95 -8.95 20.07 -3.02
N GLY A 96 -9.49 20.51 -1.88
CA GLY A 96 -10.92 20.40 -1.53
C GLY A 96 -11.26 19.06 -0.91
N ALA A 97 -11.12 17.97 -1.66
CA ALA A 97 -11.43 16.62 -1.16
C ALA A 97 -10.40 16.12 -0.13
N GLY A 98 -9.14 16.51 -0.29
CA GLY A 98 -8.05 16.14 0.61
C GLY A 98 -6.92 17.16 0.59
N SER A 99 -5.74 16.74 1.06
CA SER A 99 -4.57 17.61 1.10
C SER A 99 -3.27 16.83 1.05
N TYR A 100 -2.19 17.48 0.61
CA TYR A 100 -0.83 16.97 0.71
C TYR A 100 0.08 18.01 1.38
N ASN A 101 1.27 17.58 1.80
CA ASN A 101 2.27 18.45 2.44
C ASN A 101 3.32 18.81 1.39
N GLU A 102 3.23 20.02 0.84
CA GLU A 102 4.16 20.56 -0.15
C GLU A 102 5.42 21.08 0.53
N ILE A 103 6.57 20.96 -0.12
CA ILE A 103 7.83 21.54 0.38
C ILE A 103 7.70 23.06 0.40
N ALA A 104 7.95 23.65 1.58
CA ALA A 104 7.87 25.09 1.81
C ALA A 104 9.26 25.73 1.97
N PHE A 105 10.22 24.98 2.49
CA PHE A 105 11.60 25.41 2.67
C PHE A 105 12.54 24.20 2.58
N TYR A 106 13.73 24.42 2.03
CA TYR A 106 14.84 23.48 2.05
C TYR A 106 16.13 24.26 2.40
N PRO A 107 17.04 23.65 3.19
CA PRO A 107 18.31 24.27 3.58
C PRO A 107 19.33 24.35 2.45
#